data_AF-A0A7W0LGK4-F1
#
_entry.id   AF-A0A7W0LGK4-F1
#
_cell.length_a   1.000
_cell.length_b   1.000
_cell.length_c   1.000
_cell.angle_alpha   90.00
_cell.angle_beta   90.00
_cell.angle_gamma   90.00
#
_symmetry.space_group_name_H-M   'P 1'
#
loop_
_entity.id
_entity.type
_entity.pdbx_description
1 polymer ?
#
loop_
_entity_poly.entity_id
_entity_poly.type
_entity_poly.pdbx_seq_one_letter_code
_entity_poly.pdbx_strand_id
1 'polypeptide(L)'
;IVQTDNVSASHGGTVGELDEDQIFYMNTRGIPRSEAVRILVEGYFEEVVQRLSDPGLQALVRRRIAQKLVAAEDQVAEFIGERAGSEVAPAEGRQEDEAA
;
A
#
# COMPACT_ATOMS: atom_id res chain seq x y z
N ILE A 1 7.95 -24.67 15.99
CA ILE A 1 8.43 -24.98 17.36
C ILE A 1 9.73 -24.23 17.55
N VAL A 2 9.78 -23.28 18.48
CA VAL A 2 11.01 -22.58 18.86
C VAL A 2 11.56 -23.30 20.08
N GLN A 3 12.74 -23.90 19.97
CA GLN A 3 13.44 -24.55 21.09
C GLN A 3 14.76 -23.82 21.34
N THR A 4 14.77 -22.87 22.29
CA THR A 4 15.96 -22.25 22.88
C THR A 4 15.59 -21.51 24.17
N ASP A 5 16.50 -21.55 25.16
CA ASP A 5 16.29 -21.06 26.53
C ASP A 5 16.35 -19.52 26.71
N ASN A 6 16.63 -18.74 25.67
CA ASN A 6 16.53 -17.27 25.72
C ASN A 6 16.44 -16.63 24.32
N VAL A 7 15.29 -16.74 23.65
CA VAL A 7 15.00 -16.03 22.39
C VAL A 7 13.75 -15.17 22.56
N SER A 8 13.87 -13.89 22.23
CA SER A 8 12.71 -13.01 22.02
C SER A 8 12.33 -13.07 20.54
N ALA A 9 11.09 -13.45 20.27
CA ALA A 9 10.50 -13.41 18.94
C ALA A 9 9.20 -12.63 19.01
N SER A 10 9.09 -11.54 18.23
CA SER A 10 7.85 -10.79 18.03
C SER A 10 7.33 -11.04 16.62
N HIS A 11 6.01 -11.07 16.47
CA HIS A 11 5.33 -11.09 15.19
C HIS A 11 4.30 -9.97 15.14
N GLY A 12 4.20 -9.32 13.99
CA GLY A 12 3.19 -8.29 13.74
C GLY A 12 2.72 -8.42 12.30
N GLY A 13 1.41 -8.31 12.10
CA GLY A 13 0.79 -8.24 10.78
C GLY A 13 -0.23 -7.13 10.79
N THR A 14 -0.23 -6.31 9.74
CA THR A 14 -1.21 -5.24 9.56
C THR A 14 -2.07 -5.53 8.34
N VAL A 15 -3.35 -5.21 8.46
CA VAL A 15 -4.29 -5.20 7.34
C VAL A 15 -4.89 -3.79 7.32
N GLY A 16 -4.94 -3.19 6.14
CA GLY A 16 -5.46 -1.85 5.98
C GLY A 16 -5.83 -1.58 4.53
N GLU A 17 -6.77 -0.67 4.34
CA GLU A 17 -7.12 -0.14 3.03
C GLU A 17 -6.22 1.05 2.69
N LEU A 18 -6.27 1.51 1.43
CA LEU A 18 -5.58 2.72 1.02
C LEU A 18 -6.21 3.95 1.68
N ASP A 19 -5.38 4.95 1.98
CA ASP A 19 -5.83 6.19 2.58
C ASP A 19 -6.59 7.06 1.57
N GLU A 20 -7.89 7.21 1.80
CA GLU A 20 -8.78 8.00 0.95
C GLU A 20 -8.42 9.49 0.92
N ASP A 21 -7.82 10.03 1.99
CA ASP A 21 -7.39 11.44 2.01
C ASP A 21 -6.18 11.65 1.09
N GLN A 22 -5.28 10.67 1.01
CA GLN A 22 -4.16 10.70 0.07
C GLN A 22 -4.65 10.61 -1.37
N ILE A 23 -5.62 9.74 -1.65
CA ILE A 23 -6.23 9.61 -2.97
C ILE A 23 -6.97 10.91 -3.33
N PHE A 24 -7.75 11.47 -2.42
CA PHE A 24 -8.43 12.75 -2.61
C PHE A 24 -7.43 13.86 -2.89
N TYR A 25 -6.35 13.96 -2.13
CA TYR A 25 -5.29 14.93 -2.35
C TYR A 25 -4.69 14.81 -3.76
N MET A 26 -4.38 13.60 -4.22
CA MET A 26 -3.90 13.37 -5.60
C MET A 26 -4.96 13.77 -6.65
N ASN A 27 -6.24 13.47 -6.41
CA ASN A 27 -7.33 13.89 -7.29
C ASN A 27 -7.45 15.42 -7.41
N THR A 28 -7.26 16.17 -6.31
CA THR A 28 -7.26 17.66 -6.37
C THR A 28 -6.13 18.23 -7.23
N ARG A 29 -5.07 17.44 -7.45
CA ARG A 29 -3.95 17.78 -8.34
C ARG A 29 -4.16 17.32 -9.78
N GLY A 30 -5.33 16.76 -10.09
CA GLY A 30 -5.70 16.28 -11.43
C GLY A 30 -5.24 14.85 -11.75
N ILE A 31 -4.72 14.11 -10.76
CA ILE A 31 -4.36 12.70 -10.93
C ILE A 31 -5.63 11.87 -10.78
N PRO A 32 -6.05 11.06 -11.75
CA PRO A 32 -7.25 10.24 -11.62
C PRO A 32 -7.07 9.18 -10.54
N ARG A 33 -8.17 8.77 -9.90
CA ARG A 33 -8.17 7.81 -8.79
C ARG A 33 -7.44 6.51 -9.09
N SER A 34 -7.62 5.95 -10.29
CA SER A 34 -6.93 4.72 -10.72
C SER A 34 -5.41 4.89 -10.75
N GLU A 35 -4.93 6.05 -11.21
CA GLU A 35 -3.51 6.38 -11.22
C GLU A 35 -2.99 6.68 -9.81
N ALA A 36 -3.76 7.39 -8.99
CA ALA A 36 -3.42 7.63 -7.59
C ALA A 36 -3.25 6.33 -6.80
N VAL A 37 -4.19 5.39 -6.95
CA VAL A 37 -4.11 4.05 -6.36
C VAL A 37 -2.85 3.33 -6.81
N ARG A 38 -2.56 3.35 -8.12
CA ARG A 38 -1.36 2.71 -8.67
C ARG A 38 -0.08 3.32 -8.08
N ILE A 39 0.01 4.65 -8.01
CA ILE A 39 1.17 5.35 -7.43
C ILE A 39 1.37 4.96 -5.96
N LEU A 40 0.29 4.96 -5.17
CA LEU A 40 0.36 4.61 -3.75
C LEU A 40 0.82 3.16 -3.54
N VAL A 41 0.29 2.21 -4.32
CA VAL A 41 0.67 0.80 -4.22
C VAL A 41 2.10 0.56 -4.71
N GLU A 42 2.52 1.18 -5.82
CA GLU A 42 3.91 1.12 -6.29
C GLU A 42 4.87 1.69 -5.24
N GLY A 43 4.54 2.84 -4.64
CA GLY A 43 5.32 3.47 -3.59
C GLY A 43 5.43 2.61 -2.32
N TYR A 44 4.35 1.91 -1.94
CA TYR A 44 4.36 0.99 -0.80
C TYR A 44 5.40 -0.14 -0.98
N PHE A 45 5.45 -0.75 -2.17
CA PHE A 45 6.41 -1.83 -2.43
C PHE A 45 7.85 -1.35 -2.66
N GLU A 46 8.04 -0.08 -3.02
CA GLU A 46 9.35 0.45 -3.36
C GLU A 46 10.33 0.36 -2.18
N GLU A 47 9.87 0.50 -0.93
CA GLU A 47 10.72 0.32 0.26
C GLU A 47 11.31 -1.11 0.33
N VAL A 48 10.53 -2.12 -0.04
CA VAL A 48 10.99 -3.52 -0.07
C VAL A 48 11.88 -3.78 -1.28
N VAL A 49 11.54 -3.22 -2.44
CA VAL A 49 12.30 -3.39 -3.68
C VAL A 49 13.70 -2.79 -3.54
N GLN A 50 13.84 -1.62 -2.90
CA GLN A 50 15.12 -0.95 -2.71
C GLN A 50 16.09 -1.73 -1.81
N ARG A 51 15.60 -2.63 -0.96
CA ARG A 51 16.45 -3.52 -0.14
C ARG A 51 17.15 -4.61 -0.96
N LEU A 52 16.69 -4.85 -2.20
CA LEU A 52 17.33 -5.82 -3.10
C LEU A 52 18.63 -5.24 -3.65
N SER A 53 19.74 -5.97 -3.48
CA SER A 53 21.07 -5.50 -3.88
C SER A 53 21.32 -5.54 -5.39
N ASP A 54 20.64 -6.45 -6.09
CA ASP A 54 20.84 -6.67 -7.53
C ASP A 54 19.87 -5.80 -8.37
N PRO A 55 20.39 -4.90 -9.24
CA PRO A 55 19.55 -4.05 -10.08
C PRO A 55 18.67 -4.83 -11.07
N GLY A 56 19.14 -5.98 -11.56
CA GLY A 56 18.37 -6.84 -12.47
C GLY A 56 17.14 -7.43 -11.79
N LEU A 57 17.30 -7.87 -10.54
CA LEU A 57 16.24 -8.38 -9.69
C LEU A 57 15.26 -7.26 -9.32
N GLN A 58 15.74 -6.06 -8.99
CA GLN A 58 14.87 -4.91 -8.76
C GLN A 58 13.99 -4.64 -9.98
N ALA A 59 14.58 -4.58 -11.19
CA ALA A 59 13.84 -4.34 -12.42
C ALA A 59 12.82 -5.45 -12.72
N LEU A 60 13.19 -6.71 -12.46
CA LEU A 60 12.30 -7.86 -12.62
C LEU A 60 11.11 -7.78 -11.66
N VAL A 61 11.35 -7.43 -10.40
CA VAL A 61 10.30 -7.29 -9.37
C VAL A 61 9.38 -6.13 -9.70
N ARG A 62 9.92 -4.94 -10.02
CA ARG A 62 9.11 -3.77 -10.45
C ARG A 62 8.22 -4.11 -11.64
N ARG A 63 8.78 -4.78 -12.66
CA ARG A 63 8.00 -5.25 -13.82
C ARG A 63 6.88 -6.20 -13.39
N ARG A 64 7.16 -7.13 -12.49
CA ARG A 64 6.16 -8.11 -12.05
C ARG A 64 5.04 -7.48 -11.24
N ILE A 65 5.35 -6.49 -10.40
CA ILE A 65 4.38 -5.68 -9.65
C ILE A 65 3.49 -4.93 -10.64
N ALA A 66 4.07 -4.18 -11.58
CA ALA A 66 3.32 -3.44 -12.59
C ALA A 66 2.36 -4.34 -13.38
N GLN A 67 2.80 -5.54 -13.79
CA GLN A 67 1.94 -6.52 -14.46
C GLN A 67 0.78 -7.01 -13.60
N LYS A 68 0.98 -7.17 -12.29
CA LYS A 68 -0.10 -7.56 -11.37
C LYS A 68 -1.10 -6.43 -11.19
N LEU A 69 -0.65 -5.19 -11.15
CA LEU A 69 -1.53 -4.03 -11.02
C LEU A 69 -2.41 -3.87 -12.26
N VAL A 70 -1.83 -4.00 -13.46
CA VAL A 70 -2.60 -4.03 -14.72
C VAL A 70 -3.63 -5.16 -14.73
N ALA A 71 -3.24 -6.37 -14.33
CA ALA A 71 -4.16 -7.50 -14.28
C ALA A 71 -5.27 -7.34 -13.22
N ALA A 72 -5.07 -6.46 -12.24
CA ALA A 72 -6.05 -6.15 -11.20
C ALA A 72 -6.89 -4.90 -11.54
N GLU A 73 -6.68 -4.23 -12.68
CA GLU A 73 -7.37 -2.98 -13.03
C GLU A 73 -8.89 -3.13 -12.99
N ASP A 74 -9.44 -4.23 -13.49
CA ASP A 74 -10.88 -4.48 -13.47
C ASP A 74 -11.44 -4.62 -12.04
N GLN A 75 -10.70 -5.31 -11.17
CA GLN A 75 -11.06 -5.49 -9.75
C GLN A 75 -10.96 -4.17 -9.00
N VAL A 76 -9.94 -3.36 -9.32
CA VAL A 76 -9.76 -2.02 -8.76
C VAL A 76 -10.89 -1.10 -9.24
N ALA A 77 -11.29 -1.18 -10.50
CA ALA A 77 -12.38 -0.39 -11.05
C ALA A 77 -13.74 -0.74 -10.42
N GLU A 78 -14.01 -2.03 -10.21
CA GLU A 78 -15.20 -2.52 -9.49
C GLU A 78 -15.23 -1.95 -8.06
N PHE A 79 -14.14 -2.11 -7.31
CA PHE A 79 -14.02 -1.61 -5.94
C PHE A 79 -14.15 -0.07 -5.87
N ILE A 80 -13.60 0.66 -6.84
CA ILE A 80 -13.73 2.12 -6.93
C ILE A 80 -15.19 2.53 -7.19
N GLY A 81 -15.89 1.83 -8.09
CA GLY A 81 -17.27 2.11 -8.47
C GLY A 81 -18.24 1.98 -7.29
N GLU A 82 -18.00 1.04 -6.38
CA GLU A 82 -18.80 0.84 -5.17
C GLU A 82 -18.71 2.00 -4.17
N ARG A 83 -17.58 2.73 -4.14
CA ARG A 83 -17.32 3.80 -3.14
C ARG A 83 -17.62 5.23 -3.59
N ALA A 84 -17.88 5.48 -4.87
CA ALA A 84 -18.20 6.83 -5.35
C ALA A 84 -19.45 7.48 -4.68
N GLY A 85 -20.21 6.72 -3.87
CA GLY A 85 -21.34 7.20 -3.06
C GLY A 85 -21.10 7.34 -1.54
N SER A 86 -19.91 7.07 -1.01
CA SER A 86 -19.64 7.17 0.44
C SER A 86 -18.97 8.51 0.77
N GLU A 87 -19.70 9.42 1.40
CA GLU A 87 -19.16 10.66 1.97
C GLU A 87 -17.88 10.39 2.78
N VAL A 88 -16.84 11.18 2.50
CA VAL A 88 -15.57 11.18 3.23
C VAL A 88 -15.81 11.73 4.63
N ALA A 89 -15.82 10.86 5.64
CA ALA A 89 -15.80 11.29 7.03
C ALA A 89 -14.41 11.87 7.37
N PRO A 90 -14.31 12.97 8.13
CA PRO A 90 -13.03 13.64 8.37
C PRO A 90 -12.15 12.78 9.27
N ALA A 91 -10.85 12.70 8.94
CA ALA A 91 -9.86 12.02 9.73
C ALA A 91 -9.58 12.76 11.05
N GLU A 92 -10.11 12.24 12.16
CA GLU A 92 -9.70 12.64 13.51
C GLU A 92 -8.72 11.63 14.12
N GLY A 93 -7.49 12.11 14.35
CA GLY A 93 -6.62 11.74 15.48
C GLY A 93 -6.15 10.29 15.61
N ARG A 94 -5.07 9.90 14.92
CA ARG A 94 -4.23 8.78 15.36
C ARG A 94 -3.16 9.30 16.31
N GLN A 95 -3.33 9.06 17.61
CA GLN A 95 -2.25 9.21 18.60
C GLN A 95 -1.24 8.08 18.38
N GLU A 96 0.01 8.49 18.18
CA GLU A 96 1.18 7.61 18.13
C GLU A 96 1.50 7.17 19.56
N ASP A 97 1.17 5.93 19.91
CA ASP A 97 1.66 5.34 21.17
C ASP A 97 3.09 4.85 20.97
N GLU A 98 4.01 5.69 21.44
CA GLU A 98 5.42 5.46 21.67
C GLU A 98 5.60 4.29 22.67
N ALA A 99 6.18 3.19 22.19
CA ALA A 99 6.47 2.01 23.01
C ALA A 99 7.56 2.33 24.06
N ALA A 100 7.20 2.13 25.33
CA ALA A 100 8.12 2.08 26.48
C ALA A 100 8.72 0.68 26.67
#